data_AF-A0A957FAU2-F1
#
_entry.id   AF-A0A957FAU2-F1
#
_cell.length_a   1.000
_cell.length_b   1.000
_cell.length_c   1.000
_cell.angle_alpha   90.00
_cell.angle_beta   90.00
_cell.angle_gamma   90.00
#
_symmetry.space_group_name_H-M   'P 1'
#
loop_
_entity.id
_entity.type
_entity.pdbx_description
1 polymer ?
#
loop_
_entity_poly.entity_id
_entity_poly.type
_entity_poly.pdbx_seq_one_letter_code
_entity_poly.pdbx_strand_id
1 'polypeptide(L)'
;MGDIEQQNREFAQQTPAAQPLPLDWDALVSDSLNQFLHAFQQIPIHTPSTQAEANIIYVHAPYMQGSVAWLKDGQKRLGDDVLARLQNVAAARMQAPETTRQLLQQHLYTAEGQERLVAQGRATALAIQQLLQTAVYAHVVPTKAGHGCPDAQDCRAWLQTYGIGVDCSAFVQQALTHLVKASNHATGKEQAVIDADAVGWIRSVTVYQEVQQGNGRFTAIHTPQDARPGDVLVCSGHIRMVVRGETAVTGHILHLLESTSKEGVPLGCQLITTDVGPQSIQVTYPLPQKAIAHQAPWVKRPHDP
;
A
#
# COMPACT_ATOMS: atom_id res chain seq x y z
N MET A 1 45.23 -44.43 7.76
CA MET A 1 44.68 -43.07 7.57
C MET A 1 43.93 -42.88 6.24
N GLY A 2 43.91 -43.85 5.31
CA GLY A 2 43.19 -43.72 4.02
C GLY A 2 41.70 -44.10 4.00
N ASP A 3 41.22 -44.87 4.98
CA ASP A 3 39.83 -45.40 4.97
C ASP A 3 38.75 -44.34 5.26
N ILE A 4 39.06 -43.35 6.10
CA ILE A 4 38.08 -42.35 6.55
C ILE A 4 37.80 -41.32 5.45
N GLU A 5 38.80 -40.96 4.65
CA GLU A 5 38.60 -40.02 3.52
C GLU A 5 37.78 -40.66 2.39
N GLN A 6 37.94 -41.96 2.17
CA GLN A 6 37.17 -42.68 1.16
C GLN A 6 35.71 -42.86 1.60
N GLN A 7 35.48 -43.23 2.87
CA GLN A 7 34.13 -43.28 3.44
C GLN A 7 33.43 -41.91 3.43
N ASN A 8 34.14 -40.81 3.72
CA ASN A 8 33.57 -39.48 3.67
C ASN A 8 33.21 -39.02 2.24
N ARG A 9 33.98 -39.43 1.22
CA ARG A 9 33.63 -39.15 -0.19
C ARG A 9 32.44 -39.98 -0.66
N GLU A 10 32.35 -41.24 -0.28
CA GLU A 10 31.22 -42.10 -0.61
C GLU A 10 29.94 -41.63 0.09
N PHE A 11 30.03 -41.15 1.35
CA PHE A 11 28.90 -40.56 2.08
C PHE A 11 28.41 -39.25 1.44
N ALA A 12 29.34 -38.40 0.97
CA ALA A 12 29.02 -37.16 0.25
C ALA A 12 28.38 -37.42 -1.13
N GLN A 13 28.70 -38.54 -1.78
CA GLN A 13 28.11 -38.94 -3.07
C GLN A 13 26.76 -39.67 -2.91
N GLN A 14 26.41 -40.12 -1.71
CA GLN A 14 25.15 -40.82 -1.41
C GLN A 14 24.10 -39.92 -0.77
N THR A 15 24.39 -38.64 -0.53
CA THR A 15 23.36 -37.70 -0.09
C THR A 15 22.61 -37.24 -1.36
N PRO A 16 21.39 -37.73 -1.65
CA PRO A 16 20.63 -37.22 -2.78
C PRO A 16 20.51 -35.71 -2.60
N ALA A 17 20.88 -34.96 -3.64
CA ALA A 17 20.70 -33.51 -3.66
C ALA A 17 19.29 -33.22 -3.18
N ALA A 18 19.16 -32.53 -2.04
CA ALA A 18 17.87 -32.24 -1.44
C ALA A 18 17.00 -31.59 -2.51
N GLN A 19 15.94 -32.29 -2.93
CA GLN A 19 15.00 -31.70 -3.86
C GLN A 19 14.45 -30.43 -3.19
N PRO A 20 14.51 -29.27 -3.85
CA PRO A 20 13.97 -28.05 -3.27
C PRO A 20 12.50 -28.30 -2.92
N LEU A 21 12.14 -27.99 -1.67
CA LEU A 21 10.75 -28.08 -1.24
C LEU A 21 9.86 -27.28 -2.22
N PRO A 22 8.64 -27.75 -2.54
CA PRO A 22 7.72 -26.98 -3.34
C PRO A 22 7.54 -25.59 -2.75
N LEU A 23 7.73 -24.55 -3.57
CA LEU A 23 7.54 -23.17 -3.14
C LEU A 23 6.08 -22.98 -2.70
N ASP A 24 5.88 -22.67 -1.43
CA ASP A 24 4.57 -22.24 -0.94
C ASP A 24 4.30 -20.82 -1.45
N TRP A 25 3.60 -20.75 -2.57
CA TRP A 25 3.25 -19.50 -3.24
C TRP A 25 2.37 -18.58 -2.39
N ASP A 26 1.47 -19.16 -1.61
CA ASP A 26 0.55 -18.38 -0.77
C ASP A 26 1.33 -17.73 0.38
N ALA A 27 2.28 -18.46 0.99
CA ALA A 27 3.20 -17.90 1.99
C ALA A 27 4.09 -16.80 1.39
N LEU A 28 4.70 -17.03 0.23
CA LEU A 28 5.56 -16.04 -0.44
C LEU A 28 4.81 -14.73 -0.73
N VAL A 29 3.58 -14.83 -1.25
CA VAL A 29 2.76 -13.66 -1.56
C VAL A 29 2.34 -12.95 -0.27
N SER A 30 1.94 -13.70 0.77
CA SER A 30 1.59 -13.13 2.08
C SER A 30 2.75 -12.33 2.67
N ASP A 31 3.94 -12.92 2.70
CA ASP A 31 5.15 -12.29 3.24
C ASP A 31 5.55 -11.05 2.46
N SER A 32 5.49 -11.12 1.13
CA SER A 32 5.76 -9.98 0.25
C SER A 32 4.78 -8.83 0.49
N LEU A 33 3.50 -9.12 0.71
CA LEU A 33 2.49 -8.10 1.03
C LEU A 33 2.70 -7.49 2.41
N ASN A 34 3.07 -8.30 3.40
CA ASN A 34 3.40 -7.80 4.74
C ASN A 34 4.64 -6.90 4.72
N GLN A 35 5.68 -7.27 3.97
CA GLN A 35 6.87 -6.43 3.77
C GLN A 35 6.52 -5.12 3.07
N PHE A 36 5.69 -5.18 2.02
CA PHE A 36 5.20 -4.00 1.32
C PHE A 36 4.41 -3.06 2.25
N LEU A 37 3.49 -3.61 3.07
CA LEU A 37 2.77 -2.83 4.07
C LEU A 37 3.71 -2.16 5.06
N HIS A 38 4.66 -2.92 5.60
CA HIS A 38 5.62 -2.44 6.58
C HIS A 38 6.40 -1.23 6.04
N ALA A 39 6.76 -1.22 4.75
CA ALA A 39 7.45 -0.08 4.13
C ALA A 39 6.65 1.23 4.19
N PHE A 40 5.31 1.18 4.18
CA PHE A 40 4.46 2.35 4.35
C PHE A 40 4.14 2.67 5.82
N GLN A 41 4.21 1.66 6.69
CA GLN A 41 3.92 1.85 8.11
C GLN A 41 5.12 2.34 8.93
N GLN A 42 6.32 2.03 8.45
CA GLN A 42 7.57 2.26 9.15
C GLN A 42 8.55 3.01 8.23
N ILE A 43 8.15 4.18 7.74
CA ILE A 43 9.04 5.02 6.91
C ILE A 43 10.12 5.62 7.81
N PRO A 44 11.40 5.25 7.63
CA PRO A 44 12.46 5.70 8.53
C PRO A 44 12.90 7.12 8.15
N ILE A 45 12.90 8.01 9.15
CA ILE A 45 13.33 9.40 9.04
C ILE A 45 14.40 9.68 10.08
N HIS A 46 15.55 10.17 9.63
CA HIS A 46 16.63 10.59 10.50
C HIS A 46 16.34 12.00 11.02
N THR A 47 16.31 12.17 12.35
CA THR A 47 16.19 13.49 12.96
C THR A 47 17.59 14.01 13.35
N PRO A 48 17.88 15.30 13.07
CA PRO A 48 19.14 15.89 13.51
C PRO A 48 19.15 15.91 15.04
N SER A 49 20.13 15.21 15.62
CA SER A 49 20.39 15.18 17.07
C SER A 49 21.67 15.93 17.37
N THR A 50 21.69 16.64 18.49
CA THR A 50 22.93 17.24 19.04
C THR A 50 23.84 16.20 19.68
N GLN A 51 23.35 14.98 19.89
CA GLN A 51 24.13 13.84 20.36
C GLN A 51 24.71 13.08 19.15
N ALA A 52 25.87 12.45 19.33
CA ALA A 52 26.65 11.81 18.27
C ALA A 52 25.94 10.64 17.54
N GLU A 53 24.75 10.23 18.00
CA GLU A 53 23.95 9.18 17.39
C GLU A 53 22.74 9.80 16.67
N ALA A 54 22.59 9.46 15.39
CA ALA A 54 21.42 9.84 14.61
C ALA A 54 20.18 9.11 15.13
N ASN A 55 19.16 9.86 15.53
CA ASN A 55 17.88 9.28 15.94
C ASN A 55 17.05 8.95 14.70
N ILE A 56 16.49 7.73 14.65
CA ILE A 56 15.57 7.31 13.59
C ILE A 56 14.17 7.26 14.20
N ILE A 57 13.25 8.02 13.61
CA ILE A 57 11.80 7.87 13.87
C ILE A 57 11.15 7.14 12.70
N TYR A 58 10.08 6.43 12.99
CA TYR A 58 9.31 5.71 11.98
C TYR A 58 7.95 6.36 11.79
N VAL A 59 7.63 6.71 10.54
CA VAL A 59 6.43 7.46 10.19
C VAL A 59 5.47 6.59 9.39
N HIS A 60 4.24 6.53 9.85
CA HIS A 60 3.14 5.89 9.13
C HIS A 60 2.65 6.82 8.01
N ALA A 61 2.55 6.34 6.77
CA ALA A 61 2.03 7.11 5.65
C ALA A 61 0.52 7.43 5.84
N PRO A 62 0.07 8.66 5.59
CA PRO A 62 -1.36 8.97 5.68
C PRO A 62 -2.10 8.53 4.41
N TYR A 63 -3.39 8.23 4.56
CA TYR A 63 -4.29 8.15 3.41
C TYR A 63 -4.47 9.52 2.79
N MET A 64 -4.22 9.63 1.49
CA MET A 64 -4.53 10.84 0.71
C MET A 64 -5.07 10.47 -0.65
N GLN A 65 -6.21 11.05 -1.00
CA GLN A 65 -6.87 10.80 -2.27
C GLN A 65 -7.04 12.10 -3.05
N GLY A 66 -6.63 12.04 -4.31
CA GLY A 66 -6.86 13.08 -5.28
C GLY A 66 -5.79 14.17 -5.31
N SER A 67 -5.94 15.01 -6.31
CA SER A 67 -5.01 16.04 -6.73
C SER A 67 -5.67 17.40 -6.53
N VAL A 68 -4.94 18.39 -6.03
CA VAL A 68 -5.53 19.75 -5.90
C VAL A 68 -5.78 20.38 -7.27
N ALA A 69 -5.15 19.86 -8.33
CA ALA A 69 -5.46 20.26 -9.70
C ALA A 69 -6.91 19.93 -10.09
N TRP A 70 -7.55 18.94 -9.45
CA TRP A 70 -8.97 18.63 -9.68
C TRP A 70 -9.90 19.75 -9.25
N LEU A 71 -9.48 20.65 -8.36
CA LEU A 71 -10.28 21.85 -8.00
C LEU A 71 -10.47 22.80 -9.19
N LYS A 72 -9.55 22.78 -10.16
CA LYS A 72 -9.62 23.58 -11.39
C LYS A 72 -10.37 22.86 -12.50
N ASP A 73 -10.47 21.53 -12.40
CA ASP A 73 -11.14 20.67 -13.36
C ASP A 73 -12.61 20.53 -12.99
N GLY A 74 -13.42 21.49 -13.43
CA GLY A 74 -14.87 21.54 -13.18
C GLY A 74 -15.66 20.37 -13.76
N GLN A 75 -15.02 19.40 -14.41
CA GLN A 75 -15.66 18.21 -14.96
C GLN A 75 -15.81 17.07 -13.93
N LYS A 76 -15.00 17.06 -12.85
CA LYS A 76 -15.10 16.02 -11.82
C LYS A 76 -16.08 16.41 -10.73
N ARG A 77 -17.18 15.64 -10.60
CA ARG A 77 -18.01 15.67 -9.40
C ARG A 77 -17.25 15.01 -8.25
N LEU A 78 -16.71 15.82 -7.35
CA LEU A 78 -16.11 15.39 -6.10
C LEU A 78 -17.20 15.33 -5.03
N GLY A 79 -17.12 14.34 -4.13
CA GLY A 79 -17.94 14.36 -2.92
C GLY A 79 -17.51 15.52 -2.02
N ASP A 80 -18.43 16.02 -1.18
CA ASP A 80 -18.23 17.21 -0.35
C ASP A 80 -16.98 17.10 0.56
N ASP A 81 -16.75 15.94 1.16
CA ASP A 81 -15.59 15.71 2.03
C ASP A 81 -14.25 15.75 1.27
N VAL A 82 -14.23 15.17 0.06
CA VAL A 82 -13.05 15.21 -0.81
C VAL A 82 -12.77 16.64 -1.26
N LEU A 83 -13.82 17.38 -1.62
CA LEU A 83 -13.71 18.78 -2.03
C LEU A 83 -13.16 19.64 -0.89
N ALA A 84 -13.75 19.55 0.31
CA ALA A 84 -13.31 20.28 1.49
C ALA A 84 -11.85 19.96 1.86
N ARG A 85 -11.47 18.68 1.84
CA ARG A 85 -10.07 18.28 2.07
C ARG A 85 -9.12 18.91 1.05
N LEU A 86 -9.42 18.84 -0.25
CA LEU A 86 -8.55 19.38 -1.28
C LEU A 86 -8.45 20.91 -1.20
N GLN A 87 -9.54 21.60 -0.87
CA GLN A 87 -9.53 23.05 -0.61
C GLN A 87 -8.62 23.39 0.57
N ASN A 88 -8.70 22.64 1.68
CA ASN A 88 -7.83 22.84 2.84
C ASN A 88 -6.35 22.61 2.50
N VAL A 89 -6.03 21.56 1.74
CA VAL A 89 -4.66 21.30 1.27
C VAL A 89 -4.17 22.43 0.36
N ALA A 90 -4.99 22.88 -0.59
CA ALA A 90 -4.63 23.98 -1.47
C ALA A 90 -4.37 25.28 -0.68
N ALA A 91 -5.23 25.61 0.29
CA ALA A 91 -5.05 26.76 1.17
C ALA A 91 -3.77 26.65 2.00
N ALA A 92 -3.52 25.47 2.61
CA ALA A 92 -2.32 25.22 3.40
C ALA A 92 -1.03 25.37 2.58
N ARG A 93 -1.00 24.86 1.35
CA ARG A 93 0.15 25.01 0.44
C ARG A 93 0.40 26.48 0.07
N MET A 94 -0.66 27.26 -0.16
CA MET A 94 -0.53 28.69 -0.47
C MET A 94 -0.07 29.52 0.75
N GLN A 95 -0.59 29.21 1.93
CA GLN A 95 -0.30 29.93 3.17
C GLN A 95 0.99 29.46 3.87
N ALA A 96 1.67 28.46 3.31
CA ALA A 96 2.91 27.93 3.87
C ALA A 96 4.01 29.01 3.93
N PRO A 97 4.88 28.97 4.96
CA PRO A 97 6.10 29.76 4.99
C PRO A 97 6.91 29.59 3.70
N GLU A 98 7.65 30.63 3.30
CA GLU A 98 8.37 30.66 2.02
C GLU A 98 9.28 29.44 1.83
N THR A 99 10.06 29.07 2.85
CA THR A 99 10.95 27.90 2.84
C THR A 99 10.18 26.60 2.59
N THR A 100 9.06 26.40 3.29
CA THR A 100 8.18 25.26 3.10
C THR A 100 7.59 25.26 1.69
N ARG A 101 7.14 26.42 1.19
CA ARG A 101 6.54 26.53 -0.14
C ARG A 101 7.53 26.20 -1.25
N GLN A 102 8.78 26.64 -1.14
CA GLN A 102 9.85 26.32 -2.10
C GLN A 102 10.14 24.81 -2.12
N LEU A 103 10.23 24.18 -0.95
CA LEU A 103 10.40 22.73 -0.83
C LEU A 103 9.21 21.98 -1.46
N LEU A 104 7.98 22.39 -1.14
CA LEU A 104 6.77 21.80 -1.74
C LEU A 104 6.76 22.01 -3.26
N GLN A 105 7.14 23.18 -3.78
CA GLN A 105 7.21 23.43 -5.21
C GLN A 105 8.18 22.47 -5.91
N GLN A 106 9.37 22.28 -5.33
CA GLN A 106 10.42 21.41 -5.88
C GLN A 106 9.98 19.93 -5.93
N HIS A 107 9.28 19.46 -4.90
CA HIS A 107 8.95 18.04 -4.74
C HIS A 107 7.55 17.65 -5.20
N LEU A 108 6.59 18.58 -5.19
CA LEU A 108 5.20 18.30 -5.55
C LEU A 108 4.86 18.67 -7.00
N TYR A 109 5.69 19.47 -7.67
CA TYR A 109 5.39 19.96 -9.02
C TYR A 109 6.55 19.73 -10.00
N THR A 110 6.23 19.61 -11.28
CA THR A 110 7.21 19.65 -12.38
C THR A 110 7.60 21.10 -12.68
N ALA A 111 8.60 21.31 -13.54
CA ALA A 111 9.00 22.66 -13.97
C ALA A 111 7.85 23.38 -14.70
N GLU A 112 6.97 22.62 -15.35
CA GLU A 112 5.78 23.10 -16.07
C GLU A 112 4.57 23.33 -15.14
N GLY A 113 4.74 23.11 -13.82
CA GLY A 113 3.69 23.32 -12.83
C GLY A 113 2.66 22.19 -12.72
N GLN A 114 2.93 21.01 -13.30
CA GLN A 114 2.07 19.84 -13.14
C GLN A 114 2.35 19.13 -11.81
N GLU A 115 1.31 18.66 -11.12
CA GLU A 115 1.52 17.88 -9.89
C GLU A 115 2.22 16.55 -10.17
N ARG A 116 3.20 16.21 -9.35
CA ARG A 116 3.85 14.88 -9.34
C ARG A 116 3.00 13.88 -8.56
N LEU A 117 3.24 12.58 -8.78
CA LEU A 117 2.48 11.49 -8.13
C LEU A 117 2.40 11.60 -6.60
N VAL A 118 3.45 12.11 -5.94
CA VAL A 118 3.50 12.32 -4.49
C VAL A 118 2.42 13.29 -3.98
N ALA A 119 1.99 14.23 -4.82
CA ALA A 119 0.97 15.23 -4.50
C ALA A 119 -0.46 14.79 -4.88
N GLN A 120 -0.61 13.62 -5.51
CA GLN A 120 -1.87 13.13 -6.08
C GLN A 120 -2.45 11.91 -5.34
N GLY A 121 -1.92 11.59 -4.15
CA GLY A 121 -2.27 10.34 -3.46
C GLY A 121 -1.66 9.09 -4.08
N ARG A 122 -0.60 9.24 -4.90
CA ARG A 122 0.10 8.14 -5.58
C ARG A 122 1.57 8.04 -5.14
N ALA A 123 1.88 8.51 -3.93
CA ALA A 123 3.24 8.47 -3.42
C ALA A 123 3.70 7.03 -3.15
N THR A 124 4.99 6.75 -3.40
CA THR A 124 5.65 5.54 -2.91
C THR A 124 6.21 5.80 -1.51
N ALA A 125 6.42 4.76 -0.70
CA ALA A 125 7.07 4.89 0.60
C ALA A 125 8.42 5.62 0.51
N LEU A 126 9.23 5.31 -0.50
CA LEU A 126 10.50 5.99 -0.77
C LEU A 126 10.32 7.47 -1.12
N ALA A 127 9.33 7.82 -1.94
CA ALA A 127 9.07 9.23 -2.28
C ALA A 127 8.60 10.03 -1.06
N ILE A 128 7.77 9.44 -0.20
CA ILE A 128 7.38 10.05 1.09
C ILE A 128 8.62 10.22 1.97
N GLN A 129 9.45 9.17 2.08
CA GLN A 129 10.68 9.22 2.87
C GLN A 129 11.58 10.37 2.43
N GLN A 130 11.90 10.47 1.14
CA GLN A 130 12.80 11.48 0.60
C GLN A 130 12.26 12.89 0.84
N LEU A 131 10.97 13.12 0.56
CA LEU A 131 10.33 14.41 0.80
C LEU A 131 10.38 14.80 2.29
N LEU A 132 9.98 13.88 3.16
CA LEU A 132 9.90 14.12 4.58
C LEU A 132 11.28 14.28 5.22
N GLN A 133 12.27 13.52 4.76
CA GLN A 133 13.67 13.66 5.20
C GLN A 133 14.22 15.04 4.87
N THR A 134 13.98 15.54 3.66
CA THR A 134 14.34 16.91 3.26
C THR A 134 13.61 17.94 4.11
N ALA A 135 12.32 17.73 4.42
CA ALA A 135 11.53 18.64 5.23
C ALA A 135 12.05 18.72 6.69
N VAL A 136 12.44 17.59 7.28
CA VAL A 136 13.04 17.53 8.62
C VAL A 136 14.39 18.24 8.65
N TYR A 137 15.26 18.01 7.67
CA TYR A 137 16.57 18.67 7.59
C TYR A 137 16.49 20.15 7.27
N ALA A 138 15.46 20.59 6.55
CA ALA A 138 15.19 22.01 6.34
C ALA A 138 14.50 22.69 7.54
N HIS A 139 14.24 21.95 8.63
CA HIS A 139 13.51 22.42 9.80
C HIS A 139 12.14 23.04 9.48
N VAL A 140 11.44 22.52 8.45
CA VAL A 140 10.11 23.00 8.05
C VAL A 140 8.96 22.14 8.57
N VAL A 141 9.27 21.05 9.28
CA VAL A 141 8.29 20.25 10.04
C VAL A 141 8.12 20.90 11.42
N PRO A 142 6.92 21.44 11.75
CA PRO A 142 6.67 22.01 13.07
C PRO A 142 6.89 20.98 14.17
N THR A 143 7.54 21.38 15.25
CA THR A 143 7.72 20.55 16.45
C THR A 143 6.78 21.02 17.55
N LYS A 144 6.33 20.10 18.40
CA LYS A 144 5.62 20.48 19.63
C LYS A 144 6.53 21.32 20.53
N ALA A 145 5.91 22.24 21.29
CA ALA A 145 6.64 23.09 22.23
C ALA A 145 7.47 22.23 23.22
N GLY A 146 8.75 22.56 23.36
CA GLY A 146 9.68 21.82 24.23
C GLY A 146 10.42 20.67 23.56
N HIS A 147 10.07 20.28 22.32
CA HIS A 147 10.80 19.26 21.57
C HIS A 147 11.86 19.90 20.68
N GLY A 148 13.10 19.40 20.76
CA GLY A 148 14.22 19.86 19.93
C GLY A 148 14.21 19.31 18.49
N CYS A 149 13.41 18.27 18.21
CA CYS A 149 13.24 17.66 16.90
C CYS A 149 11.80 17.14 16.72
N PRO A 150 11.30 17.02 15.47
CA PRO A 150 9.95 16.51 15.22
C PRO A 150 9.84 15.03 15.59
N ASP A 151 8.70 14.64 16.16
CA ASP A 151 8.35 13.24 16.37
C ASP A 151 7.58 12.65 15.16
N ALA A 152 7.24 11.35 15.22
CA ALA A 152 6.53 10.69 14.13
C ALA A 152 5.13 11.29 13.87
N GLN A 153 4.47 11.80 14.91
CA GLN A 153 3.16 12.43 14.80
C GLN A 153 3.27 13.81 14.14
N ASP A 154 4.29 14.59 14.48
CA ASP A 154 4.59 15.89 13.86
C ASP A 154 4.84 15.73 12.34
N CYS A 155 5.69 14.76 11.98
CA CYS A 155 5.96 14.41 10.59
C CYS A 155 4.70 13.97 9.83
N ARG A 156 3.88 13.11 10.45
CA ARG A 156 2.63 12.63 9.85
C ARG A 156 1.60 13.76 9.67
N ALA A 157 1.47 14.64 10.67
CA ALA A 157 0.59 15.80 10.58
C ALA A 157 1.04 16.73 9.46
N TRP A 158 2.35 16.95 9.29
CA TRP A 158 2.89 17.74 8.18
C TRP A 158 2.54 17.14 6.81
N LEU A 159 2.69 15.83 6.63
CA LEU A 159 2.25 15.13 5.41
C LEU A 159 0.74 15.34 5.16
N GLN A 160 -0.07 15.26 6.23
CA GLN A 160 -1.52 15.45 6.13
C GLN A 160 -1.90 16.88 5.71
N THR A 161 -1.30 17.88 6.35
CA THR A 161 -1.52 19.31 6.07
C THR A 161 -1.28 19.64 4.60
N TYR A 162 -0.26 19.05 3.99
CA TYR A 162 0.10 19.33 2.59
C TYR A 162 -0.41 18.30 1.59
N GLY A 163 -1.29 17.39 2.01
CA GLY A 163 -1.95 16.42 1.13
C GLY A 163 -1.00 15.44 0.48
N ILE A 164 -0.01 14.95 1.23
CA ILE A 164 0.98 13.96 0.79
C ILE A 164 0.60 12.62 1.40
N GLY A 165 0.47 11.58 0.58
CA GLY A 165 0.13 10.25 1.06
C GLY A 165 -0.19 9.30 -0.07
N VAL A 166 -0.92 8.23 0.26
CA VAL A 166 -1.29 7.18 -0.69
C VAL A 166 -2.76 6.81 -0.56
N ASP A 167 -3.51 6.79 -1.67
CA ASP A 167 -4.89 6.29 -1.69
C ASP A 167 -4.94 4.77 -1.85
N CYS A 168 -6.13 4.20 -1.61
CA CYS A 168 -6.39 2.77 -1.66
C CYS A 168 -5.96 2.13 -2.98
N SER A 169 -6.34 2.75 -4.10
CA SER A 169 -6.06 2.22 -5.43
C SER A 169 -4.60 2.32 -5.83
N ALA A 170 -3.91 3.41 -5.51
CA ALA A 170 -2.48 3.56 -5.75
C ALA A 170 -1.69 2.60 -4.86
N PHE A 171 -2.15 2.38 -3.64
CA PHE A 171 -1.54 1.45 -2.71
C PHE A 171 -1.66 0.00 -3.21
N VAL A 172 -2.87 -0.45 -3.59
CA VAL A 172 -3.09 -1.78 -4.18
C VAL A 172 -2.32 -1.94 -5.49
N GLN A 173 -2.27 -0.91 -6.32
CA GLN A 173 -1.47 -0.92 -7.54
C GLN A 173 0.01 -1.17 -7.25
N GLN A 174 0.58 -0.40 -6.32
CA GLN A 174 1.98 -0.55 -5.94
C GLN A 174 2.25 -1.91 -5.31
N ALA A 175 1.30 -2.47 -4.55
CA ALA A 175 1.38 -3.82 -4.01
C ALA A 175 1.44 -4.87 -5.12
N LEU A 176 0.59 -4.77 -6.15
CA LEU A 176 0.63 -5.68 -7.32
C LEU A 176 1.97 -5.59 -8.06
N THR A 177 2.47 -4.37 -8.28
CA THR A 177 3.80 -4.17 -8.89
C THR A 177 4.92 -4.78 -8.03
N HIS A 178 4.83 -4.64 -6.70
CA HIS A 178 5.76 -5.25 -5.77
C HIS A 178 5.73 -6.78 -5.87
N LEU A 179 4.53 -7.39 -5.89
CA LEU A 179 4.35 -8.82 -6.03
C LEU A 179 4.91 -9.39 -7.33
N VAL A 180 4.69 -8.72 -8.47
CA VAL A 180 5.26 -9.19 -9.74
C VAL A 180 6.78 -9.14 -9.72
N LYS A 181 7.36 -8.09 -9.13
CA LYS A 181 8.82 -8.03 -8.96
C LYS A 181 9.35 -9.15 -8.06
N ALA A 182 8.68 -9.42 -6.94
CA ALA A 182 9.05 -10.50 -6.03
C ALA A 182 8.93 -11.88 -6.71
N SER A 183 7.85 -12.13 -7.45
CA SER A 183 7.62 -13.38 -8.18
C SER A 183 8.64 -13.61 -9.31
N ASN A 184 8.93 -12.56 -10.10
CA ASN A 184 9.96 -12.65 -11.15
C ASN A 184 11.34 -12.96 -10.56
N HIS A 185 11.68 -12.33 -9.42
CA HIS A 185 12.91 -12.62 -8.71
C HIS A 185 12.96 -14.07 -8.19
N ALA A 186 11.87 -14.57 -7.59
CA ALA A 186 11.78 -15.93 -7.07
C ALA A 186 11.83 -17.01 -8.17
N THR A 187 11.39 -16.71 -9.39
CA THR A 187 11.32 -17.67 -10.51
C THR A 187 12.43 -17.51 -11.54
N GLY A 188 13.31 -16.52 -11.38
CA GLY A 188 14.34 -16.19 -12.36
C GLY A 188 13.81 -15.74 -13.71
N LYS A 189 12.55 -15.29 -13.78
CA LYS A 189 11.92 -14.78 -15.01
C LYS A 189 12.29 -13.31 -15.24
N GLU A 190 12.43 -12.94 -16.51
CA GLU A 190 12.68 -11.56 -16.93
C GLU A 190 11.57 -10.60 -16.44
N GLN A 191 11.92 -9.34 -16.16
CA GLN A 191 11.02 -8.35 -15.57
C GLN A 191 9.81 -8.07 -16.48
N ALA A 192 8.69 -8.74 -16.22
CA ALA A 192 7.39 -8.25 -16.67
C ALA A 192 7.06 -6.95 -15.91
N VAL A 193 7.15 -5.81 -16.58
CA VAL A 193 6.66 -4.54 -16.05
C VAL A 193 5.14 -4.58 -16.17
N ILE A 194 4.42 -4.67 -15.04
CA ILE A 194 3.00 -4.28 -15.06
C ILE A 194 2.98 -2.79 -15.38
N ASP A 195 2.41 -2.45 -16.54
CA ASP A 195 2.16 -1.08 -16.93
C ASP A 195 1.34 -0.38 -15.84
N ALA A 196 1.90 0.68 -15.26
CA ALA A 196 1.27 1.45 -14.20
C ALA A 196 -0.04 2.10 -14.67
N ASP A 197 -0.22 2.31 -15.96
CA ASP A 197 -1.48 2.81 -16.52
C ASP A 197 -2.53 1.70 -16.66
N ALA A 198 -2.13 0.44 -16.83
CA ALA A 198 -3.03 -0.72 -16.84
C ALA A 198 -3.63 -1.06 -15.45
N VAL A 199 -3.10 -0.47 -14.37
CA VAL A 199 -3.64 -0.60 -13.01
C VAL A 199 -4.33 0.68 -12.51
N GLY A 200 -4.04 1.83 -13.14
CA GLY A 200 -4.89 3.02 -13.06
C GLY A 200 -6.34 2.74 -13.47
N TRP A 201 -6.55 1.66 -14.22
CA TRP A 201 -7.83 1.07 -14.60
C TRP A 201 -8.68 0.54 -13.44
N ILE A 202 -8.12 0.07 -12.31
CA ILE A 202 -8.96 -0.47 -11.19
C ILE A 202 -9.68 0.66 -10.42
N ARG A 203 -9.37 1.93 -10.70
CA ARG A 203 -10.15 3.10 -10.24
C ARG A 203 -11.46 3.30 -11.01
N SER A 204 -11.63 2.62 -12.14
CA SER A 204 -12.69 2.88 -13.09
C SER A 204 -13.95 2.10 -12.77
N VAL A 205 -15.10 2.79 -12.72
CA VAL A 205 -16.43 2.18 -12.77
C VAL A 205 -16.54 1.22 -13.96
N THR A 206 -15.83 1.51 -15.06
CA THR A 206 -15.75 0.65 -16.24
C THR A 206 -15.09 -0.69 -15.97
N VAL A 207 -14.03 -0.77 -15.15
CA VAL A 207 -13.41 -2.06 -14.80
C VAL A 207 -14.27 -2.84 -13.82
N TYR A 208 -14.91 -2.16 -12.87
CA TYR A 208 -15.93 -2.80 -12.05
C TYR A 208 -17.04 -3.40 -12.94
N GLN A 209 -17.47 -2.67 -13.99
CA GLN A 209 -18.45 -3.15 -14.96
C GLN A 209 -17.91 -4.26 -15.88
N GLU A 210 -16.67 -4.20 -16.35
CA GLU A 210 -16.05 -5.22 -17.21
C GLU A 210 -15.81 -6.53 -16.46
N VAL A 211 -15.38 -6.45 -15.19
CA VAL A 211 -15.28 -7.62 -14.31
C VAL A 211 -16.67 -8.21 -14.06
N GLN A 212 -17.70 -7.39 -13.83
CA GLN A 212 -19.09 -7.84 -13.72
C GLN A 212 -19.62 -8.45 -15.03
N GLN A 213 -19.13 -8.00 -16.18
CA GLN A 213 -19.52 -8.47 -17.51
C GLN A 213 -18.67 -9.66 -18.02
N GLY A 214 -17.65 -10.10 -17.27
CA GLY A 214 -16.82 -11.26 -17.63
C GLY A 214 -15.85 -11.04 -18.80
N ASN A 215 -15.54 -9.80 -19.16
CA ASN A 215 -14.66 -9.48 -20.28
C ASN A 215 -13.19 -9.36 -19.84
N GLY A 216 -12.42 -10.44 -20.00
CA GLY A 216 -10.93 -10.42 -20.06
C GLY A 216 -10.14 -10.40 -18.74
N ARG A 217 -8.88 -10.87 -18.85
CA ARG A 217 -7.68 -10.87 -17.94
C ARG A 217 -7.81 -11.18 -16.44
N PHE A 218 -9.01 -11.18 -15.86
CA PHE A 218 -9.25 -11.42 -14.44
C PHE A 218 -10.34 -12.48 -14.26
N THR A 219 -10.24 -13.30 -13.21
CA THR A 219 -11.27 -14.28 -12.83
C THR A 219 -12.03 -13.76 -11.61
N ALA A 220 -13.36 -13.71 -11.71
CA ALA A 220 -14.20 -13.35 -10.57
C ALA A 220 -14.17 -14.46 -9.52
N ILE A 221 -14.10 -14.08 -8.24
CA ILE A 221 -14.25 -15.01 -7.12
C ILE A 221 -15.67 -14.86 -6.57
N HIS A 222 -16.33 -15.98 -6.30
CA HIS A 222 -17.74 -15.96 -5.88
C HIS A 222 -17.91 -16.18 -4.38
N THR A 223 -16.89 -16.72 -3.70
CA THR A 223 -16.96 -17.01 -2.27
C THR A 223 -15.69 -16.57 -1.53
N PRO A 224 -15.79 -16.15 -0.24
CA PRO A 224 -14.62 -15.85 0.58
C PRO A 224 -13.67 -17.04 0.76
N GLN A 225 -14.15 -18.29 0.61
CA GLN A 225 -13.34 -19.50 0.73
C GLN A 225 -12.30 -19.64 -0.38
N ASP A 226 -12.63 -19.13 -1.56
CA ASP A 226 -11.81 -19.25 -2.75
C ASP A 226 -10.75 -18.13 -2.84
N ALA A 227 -10.82 -17.15 -1.92
CA ALA A 227 -9.91 -16.02 -1.88
C ALA A 227 -8.50 -16.45 -1.41
N ARG A 228 -7.48 -16.06 -2.17
CA ARG A 228 -6.07 -16.37 -1.89
C ARG A 228 -5.23 -15.11 -1.71
N PRO A 229 -4.07 -15.18 -1.02
CA PRO A 229 -3.10 -14.08 -0.94
C PRO A 229 -2.81 -13.48 -2.32
N GLY A 230 -2.95 -12.17 -2.48
CA GLY A 230 -2.76 -11.41 -3.72
C GLY A 230 -4.03 -11.16 -4.54
N ASP A 231 -5.19 -11.70 -4.13
CA ASP A 231 -6.47 -11.41 -4.77
C ASP A 231 -6.99 -10.03 -4.37
N VAL A 232 -7.80 -9.39 -5.22
CA VAL A 232 -8.22 -8.00 -5.05
C VAL A 232 -9.72 -7.93 -4.77
N LEU A 233 -10.10 -7.31 -3.65
CA LEU A 233 -11.48 -6.93 -3.40
C LEU A 233 -11.73 -5.53 -3.91
N VAL A 234 -12.78 -5.38 -4.71
CA VAL A 234 -13.28 -4.08 -5.15
C VAL A 234 -14.64 -3.87 -4.51
N CYS A 235 -14.76 -2.84 -3.68
CA CYS A 235 -16.01 -2.36 -3.11
C CYS A 235 -16.35 -0.99 -3.72
N SER A 236 -17.60 -0.54 -3.60
CA SER A 236 -17.97 0.80 -4.09
C SER A 236 -17.07 1.87 -3.45
N GLY A 237 -16.24 2.52 -4.27
CA GLY A 237 -15.32 3.58 -3.84
C GLY A 237 -14.05 3.11 -3.12
N HIS A 238 -13.79 1.81 -2.97
CA HIS A 238 -12.64 1.31 -2.23
C HIS A 238 -12.08 -0.02 -2.77
N ILE A 239 -10.79 -0.26 -2.54
CA ILE A 239 -10.09 -1.44 -3.05
C ILE A 239 -9.12 -1.96 -2.00
N ARG A 240 -9.03 -3.29 -1.89
CA ARG A 240 -8.22 -4.01 -0.91
C ARG A 240 -7.54 -5.21 -1.56
N MET A 241 -6.51 -5.73 -0.92
CA MET A 241 -5.85 -6.96 -1.33
C MET A 241 -5.92 -8.01 -0.22
N VAL A 242 -6.16 -9.26 -0.58
CA VAL A 242 -6.11 -10.39 0.35
C VAL A 242 -4.66 -10.67 0.69
N VAL A 243 -4.34 -10.72 1.99
CA VAL A 243 -3.02 -11.14 2.49
C VAL A 243 -3.06 -12.60 2.87
N ARG A 244 -4.12 -13.05 3.55
CA ARG A 244 -4.32 -14.47 3.91
C ARG A 244 -5.80 -14.75 4.19
N GLY A 245 -6.20 -16.00 3.99
CA GLY A 245 -7.53 -16.51 4.33
C GLY A 245 -7.43 -17.65 5.34
N GLU A 246 -8.30 -17.66 6.32
CA GLU A 246 -8.38 -18.68 7.36
C GLU A 246 -9.83 -19.17 7.51
N THR A 247 -10.01 -20.46 7.77
CA THR A 247 -11.33 -21.00 8.10
C THR A 247 -11.48 -21.10 9.61
N ALA A 248 -12.49 -20.43 10.16
CA ALA A 248 -12.83 -20.47 11.56
C ALA A 248 -14.22 -21.08 11.78
N VAL A 249 -14.52 -21.47 13.02
CA VAL A 249 -15.82 -22.04 13.41
C VAL A 249 -16.98 -21.08 13.08
N THR A 250 -16.73 -19.77 13.16
CA THR A 250 -17.73 -18.72 12.94
C THR A 250 -17.89 -18.29 11.48
N GLY A 251 -16.99 -18.72 10.59
CA GLY A 251 -16.92 -18.21 9.21
C GLY A 251 -15.51 -18.23 8.63
N HIS A 252 -15.35 -17.61 7.46
CA HIS A 252 -14.05 -17.41 6.83
C HIS A 252 -13.50 -16.05 7.20
N ILE A 253 -12.27 -16.04 7.68
CA ILE A 253 -11.55 -14.85 8.10
C ILE A 253 -10.61 -14.48 6.97
N LEU A 254 -10.76 -13.28 6.43
CA LEU A 254 -9.80 -12.71 5.49
C LEU A 254 -9.02 -11.61 6.18
N HIS A 255 -7.71 -11.71 6.06
CA HIS A 255 -6.79 -10.63 6.37
C HIS A 255 -6.57 -9.85 5.09
N LEU A 256 -6.91 -8.58 5.12
CA LEU A 256 -6.85 -7.69 3.98
C LEU A 256 -5.82 -6.60 4.23
N LEU A 257 -5.25 -6.10 3.16
CA LEU A 257 -4.33 -4.96 3.10
C LEU A 257 -5.01 -3.84 2.32
N GLU A 258 -4.99 -2.64 2.88
CA GLU A 258 -5.67 -1.47 2.32
C GLU A 258 -4.99 -0.15 2.73
N SER A 259 -5.34 0.95 2.07
CA SER A 259 -5.09 2.30 2.59
C SER A 259 -6.44 3.02 2.72
N THR A 260 -6.84 3.52 3.89
CA THR A 260 -8.20 4.07 4.11
C THR A 260 -8.25 5.34 4.96
N SER A 261 -9.32 6.14 4.81
CA SER A 261 -9.59 7.39 5.54
C SER A 261 -10.51 7.29 6.76
N LYS A 262 -10.83 6.07 7.26
CA LYS A 262 -11.83 5.69 8.30
C LYS A 262 -13.24 5.33 7.81
N GLU A 263 -13.75 5.91 6.73
CA GLU A 263 -15.18 5.75 6.37
C GLU A 263 -15.53 4.49 5.56
N GLY A 264 -14.56 3.63 5.22
CA GLY A 264 -14.77 2.46 4.37
C GLY A 264 -14.93 1.12 5.09
N VAL A 265 -14.96 1.09 6.43
CA VAL A 265 -14.94 -0.17 7.19
C VAL A 265 -16.31 -0.86 7.11
N PRO A 266 -16.42 -2.06 6.53
CA PRO A 266 -17.69 -2.76 6.46
C PRO A 266 -18.27 -3.03 7.85
N LEU A 267 -19.59 -2.96 7.99
CA LEU A 267 -20.32 -3.36 9.20
C LEU A 267 -19.82 -4.74 9.69
N GLY A 268 -19.33 -4.80 10.93
CA GLY A 268 -18.83 -6.04 11.56
C GLY A 268 -17.30 -6.21 11.55
N CYS A 269 -16.53 -5.28 11.00
CA CYS A 269 -15.07 -5.32 11.08
C CYS A 269 -14.57 -4.55 12.33
N GLN A 270 -13.63 -5.15 13.07
CA GLN A 270 -12.89 -4.44 14.11
C GLN A 270 -11.67 -3.78 13.48
N LEU A 271 -11.61 -2.44 13.54
CA LEU A 271 -10.37 -1.72 13.30
C LEU A 271 -9.44 -1.96 14.50
N ILE A 272 -8.27 -2.55 14.25
CA ILE A 272 -7.24 -2.77 15.27
C ILE A 272 -6.52 -1.45 15.58
N THR A 273 -6.61 -0.43 14.71
CA THR A 273 -5.92 0.86 14.89
C THR A 273 -6.82 2.05 14.53
N THR A 274 -6.64 3.17 15.22
CA THR A 274 -7.33 4.44 14.93
C THR A 274 -6.65 5.26 13.82
N ASP A 275 -5.57 4.73 13.22
CA ASP A 275 -4.66 5.49 12.37
C ASP A 275 -4.96 5.29 10.88
N VAL A 276 -5.21 6.37 10.14
CA VAL A 276 -5.73 6.35 8.76
C VAL A 276 -4.62 6.23 7.71
N GLY A 277 -4.61 5.16 6.92
CA GLY A 277 -3.55 4.94 5.92
C GLY A 277 -3.39 3.46 5.61
N PRO A 278 -2.22 3.07 5.08
CA PRO A 278 -1.82 1.69 4.85
C PRO A 278 -1.92 0.80 6.10
N GLN A 279 -2.82 -0.18 6.09
CA GLN A 279 -3.03 -1.07 7.23
C GLN A 279 -3.41 -2.48 6.80
N SER A 280 -3.35 -3.40 7.76
CA SER A 280 -4.01 -4.70 7.68
C SER A 280 -5.29 -4.68 8.51
N ILE A 281 -6.37 -5.23 7.95
CA ILE A 281 -7.65 -5.42 8.63
C ILE A 281 -8.07 -6.88 8.56
N GLN A 282 -8.90 -7.30 9.50
CA GLN A 282 -9.50 -8.63 9.52
C GLN A 282 -11.00 -8.52 9.28
N VAL A 283 -11.50 -9.26 8.29
CA VAL A 283 -12.92 -9.32 7.96
C VAL A 283 -13.40 -10.75 8.13
N THR A 284 -14.45 -10.95 8.92
CA THR A 284 -15.07 -12.27 9.11
C THR A 284 -16.33 -12.37 8.26
N TYR A 285 -16.31 -13.28 7.30
CA TYR A 285 -17.44 -13.63 6.48
C TYR A 285 -18.16 -14.84 7.09
N PRO A 286 -19.45 -14.74 7.43
CA PRO A 286 -20.17 -15.87 8.00
C PRO A 286 -20.26 -17.01 6.96
N LEU A 287 -20.38 -18.26 7.45
CA LEU A 287 -20.52 -19.44 6.57
C LEU A 287 -21.71 -19.27 5.59
N PRO A 288 -21.68 -19.90 4.40
CA PRO A 288 -22.68 -19.70 3.33
C PRO A 288 -24.14 -19.82 3.77
N GLN A 289 -24.43 -20.68 4.75
CA GLN A 289 -25.77 -20.86 5.35
C GLN A 289 -26.31 -19.60 6.05
N LYS A 290 -25.45 -18.61 6.36
CA LYS A 290 -25.77 -17.32 6.95
C LYS A 290 -25.50 -16.13 6.01
N ALA A 291 -24.94 -16.35 4.82
CA ALA A 291 -24.40 -15.29 3.95
C ALA A 291 -25.32 -14.85 2.79
N ILE A 292 -26.50 -15.45 2.63
CA ILE A 292 -27.45 -15.17 1.52
C ILE A 292 -27.90 -13.69 1.46
N ALA A 293 -27.61 -12.86 2.48
CA ALA A 293 -28.03 -11.46 2.54
C ALA A 293 -26.99 -10.40 2.08
N HIS A 294 -25.71 -10.73 1.85
CA HIS A 294 -24.67 -9.72 1.62
C HIS A 294 -23.85 -9.98 0.34
N GLN A 295 -24.35 -9.49 -0.80
CA GLN A 295 -23.69 -9.54 -2.10
C GLN A 295 -22.69 -8.38 -2.25
N ALA A 296 -21.39 -8.67 -2.19
CA ALA A 296 -20.34 -7.79 -2.72
C ALA A 296 -19.41 -8.62 -3.64
N PRO A 297 -18.99 -8.09 -4.81
CA PRO A 297 -18.21 -8.83 -5.82
C PRO A 297 -16.68 -8.81 -5.57
N TRP A 298 -15.96 -9.79 -6.12
CA TRP A 298 -14.52 -10.06 -5.90
C TRP A 298 -13.75 -10.25 -7.24
N VAL A 299 -12.46 -9.90 -7.32
CA VAL A 299 -11.64 -9.92 -8.58
C VAL A 299 -10.24 -10.56 -8.38
N LYS A 300 -9.76 -11.41 -9.30
CA LYS A 300 -8.38 -12.01 -9.26
C LYS A 300 -7.53 -11.79 -10.53
N ARG A 301 -6.22 -11.58 -10.29
CA ARG A 301 -4.97 -11.39 -11.08
C ARG A 301 -4.87 -11.81 -12.57
N PRO A 302 -3.90 -11.24 -13.33
CA PRO A 302 -3.55 -11.69 -14.69
C PRO A 302 -2.80 -13.02 -14.67
N HIS A 303 -3.35 -14.00 -15.39
CA HIS A 303 -2.82 -15.32 -15.78
C HIS A 303 -1.65 -15.90 -14.96
N ASP A 304 -1.93 -16.97 -14.20
CA ASP A 304 -0.91 -17.97 -13.85
C ASP A 304 -0.40 -18.64 -15.15
N PRO A 305 0.92 -18.81 -15.31
CA PRO A 305 1.47 -19.71 -16.33
C PRO A 305 1.16 -21.18 -16.04
#